data_AF-A0A7L2S3N5-F1
#
_entry.id   AF-A0A7L2S3N5-F1
#
_cell.length_a   1.000
_cell.length_b   1.000
_cell.length_c   1.000
_cell.angle_alpha   90.00
_cell.angle_beta   90.00
_cell.angle_gamma   90.00
#
_symmetry.space_group_name_H-M   'P 1'
#
loop_
_entity.id
_entity.type
_entity.pdbx_description
1 polymer ?
#
loop_
_entity_poly.entity_id
_entity_poly.type
_entity_poly.pdbx_seq_one_letter_code
_entity_poly.pdbx_strand_id
1 'polypeptide(L)'
;AEGIPRPWRLIYYRARKMFDPNNYKGRYTVEEKEKLKKYQALHGNDWKKISGLMSRSNLSVAMKFSEIKSAINYGPWTKEETQKLMNAVKEVMKRKLKTENPSSPSSLEQSNTDPWIECEKLYQQLPWTEIETKVGSRYWRQCKQKWNSVLTSKLTKGQQLYRGTNGLRAKINLIKRLYETKAEDASEVNWDELSSAIGDVPRTYVQAKFYRLKVSSVPLWKRKTFSEIIDYLYEKKLPELEEKL
;
A
#
# COMPACT_ATOMS: atom_id res chain seq x y z
N ALA A 1 -22.25 0.58 20.09
CA ALA A 1 -21.21 -0.21 19.40
C ALA A 1 -21.45 -1.72 19.58
N GLU A 2 -22.42 -2.11 20.41
CA GLU A 2 -22.92 -3.48 20.47
C GLU A 2 -23.27 -4.00 19.08
N GLY A 3 -22.86 -5.24 18.80
CA GLY A 3 -23.09 -5.91 17.52
C GLY A 3 -22.13 -5.57 16.38
N ILE A 4 -21.18 -4.63 16.54
CA ILE A 4 -20.17 -4.33 15.51
C ILE A 4 -18.83 -4.93 15.93
N PRO A 5 -18.22 -5.84 15.16
CA PRO A 5 -16.94 -6.49 15.48
C PRO A 5 -15.75 -5.55 15.21
N ARG A 6 -15.85 -4.28 15.63
CA ARG A 6 -14.79 -3.27 15.50
C ARG A 6 -14.68 -2.43 16.76
N PRO A 7 -13.45 -2.10 17.20
CA PRO A 7 -13.24 -1.21 18.34
C PRO A 7 -14.00 0.12 18.16
N TRP A 8 -14.78 0.52 19.16
CA TRP A 8 -15.63 1.71 19.10
C TRP A 8 -14.85 2.99 18.71
N ARG A 9 -13.58 3.10 19.12
CA ARG A 9 -12.71 4.23 18.76
C ARG A 9 -12.55 4.38 17.25
N LEU A 10 -12.41 3.27 16.52
CA LEU A 10 -12.30 3.30 15.05
C LEU A 10 -13.60 3.74 14.40
N ILE A 11 -14.75 3.30 14.95
CA ILE A 11 -16.09 3.72 14.52
C ILE A 11 -16.24 5.23 14.74
N TYR A 12 -15.89 5.72 15.92
CA TYR A 12 -15.92 7.13 16.28
C TYR A 12 -15.05 8.00 15.36
N TYR A 13 -13.79 7.62 15.15
CA TYR A 13 -12.90 8.36 14.23
C TYR A 13 -13.42 8.36 12.80
N ARG A 14 -14.00 7.23 12.35
CA ARG A 14 -14.60 7.13 11.02
C ARG A 14 -15.82 8.05 10.89
N ALA A 15 -16.71 8.07 11.87
CA ALA A 15 -17.88 8.93 11.92
C ALA A 15 -17.47 10.40 11.91
N ARG A 16 -16.54 10.82 12.77
CA ARG A 16 -16.00 12.19 12.77
C ARG A 16 -15.47 12.61 11.40
N LYS A 17 -14.74 11.73 10.72
CA LYS A 17 -14.25 12.01 9.36
C LYS A 17 -15.38 12.09 8.33
N MET A 18 -16.40 11.24 8.46
CA MET A 18 -17.52 11.19 7.51
C MET A 18 -18.40 12.42 7.60
N PHE A 19 -18.63 12.94 8.82
CA PHE A 19 -19.51 14.07 9.09
C PHE A 19 -18.78 15.41 9.26
N ASP A 20 -17.47 15.48 9.05
CA ASP A 20 -16.71 16.73 9.09
C ASP A 20 -16.98 17.55 7.80
N PRO A 21 -17.62 18.75 7.89
CA PRO A 21 -17.94 19.58 6.73
C PRO A 21 -16.69 20.14 6.02
N ASN A 22 -15.55 20.12 6.71
CA ASN A 22 -14.25 20.54 6.17
C ASN A 22 -13.47 19.37 5.56
N ASN A 23 -14.04 18.17 5.55
CA ASN A 23 -13.48 17.04 4.81
C ASN A 23 -13.91 17.10 3.33
N TYR A 24 -13.28 16.29 2.48
CA TYR A 24 -13.61 16.15 1.05
C TYR A 24 -13.44 17.42 0.18
N LYS A 25 -12.66 18.42 0.62
CA LYS A 25 -12.35 19.67 -0.12
C LYS A 25 -11.39 19.51 -1.32
N GLY A 26 -11.20 18.30 -1.83
CA GLY A 26 -10.35 18.05 -3.00
C GLY A 26 -8.85 18.28 -2.78
N ARG A 27 -8.12 18.48 -3.88
CA ARG A 27 -6.66 18.68 -3.89
C ARG A 27 -6.28 20.05 -3.34
N TYR A 28 -5.08 20.17 -2.75
CA TYR A 28 -4.54 21.46 -2.33
C TYR A 28 -3.97 22.23 -3.53
N THR A 29 -4.38 23.47 -3.69
CA THR A 29 -3.79 24.41 -4.66
C THR A 29 -2.40 24.85 -4.21
N VAL A 30 -1.67 25.57 -5.07
CA VAL A 30 -0.35 26.10 -4.71
C VAL A 30 -0.48 27.14 -3.60
N GLU A 31 -1.50 28.00 -3.68
CA GLU A 31 -1.78 29.06 -2.71
C GLU A 31 -2.14 28.47 -1.34
N GLU A 32 -2.93 27.38 -1.32
CA GLU A 32 -3.26 26.69 -0.07
C GLU A 32 -2.03 26.07 0.59
N LYS A 33 -1.08 25.55 -0.19
CA LYS A 33 0.18 25.01 0.35
C LYS A 33 1.04 26.13 0.96
N GLU A 34 1.12 27.28 0.30
CA GLU A 34 1.86 28.43 0.83
C GLU A 34 1.18 29.01 2.08
N LYS A 35 -0.15 29.12 2.10
CA LYS A 35 -0.90 29.48 3.32
C LYS A 35 -0.66 28.50 4.45
N LEU A 36 -0.66 27.19 4.17
CA LEU A 36 -0.37 26.16 5.15
C LEU A 36 1.02 26.32 5.78
N LYS A 37 2.06 26.56 4.96
CA LYS A 37 3.41 26.85 5.47
C LYS A 37 3.42 28.07 6.39
N LYS A 38 2.77 29.17 5.97
CA LYS A 38 2.67 30.40 6.77
C LYS A 38 1.95 30.17 8.10
N TYR A 39 0.80 29.51 8.09
CA TYR A 39 0.06 29.26 9.33
C TYR A 39 0.78 28.30 10.28
N GLN A 40 1.50 27.31 9.74
CA GLN A 40 2.33 26.43 10.57
C GLN A 40 3.51 27.20 11.20
N ALA A 41 4.14 28.11 10.46
CA ALA A 41 5.19 28.96 11.02
C ALA A 41 4.68 29.88 12.14
N LEU A 42 3.43 30.36 12.04
CA LEU A 42 2.82 31.26 13.03
C LEU A 42 2.22 30.57 14.25
N HIS A 43 1.69 29.35 14.09
CA HIS A 43 0.92 28.66 15.14
C HIS A 43 1.52 27.31 15.57
N GLY A 44 2.68 26.95 15.02
CA GLY A 44 3.28 25.63 15.22
C GLY A 44 2.37 24.52 14.70
N ASN A 45 2.42 23.36 15.34
CA ASN A 45 1.64 22.18 14.95
C ASN A 45 0.21 22.18 15.52
N ASP A 46 -0.39 23.36 15.79
CA ASP A 46 -1.81 23.47 16.17
C ASP A 46 -2.72 23.29 14.96
N TRP A 47 -2.86 22.04 14.54
CA TRP A 47 -3.65 21.67 13.37
C TRP A 47 -5.14 21.97 13.51
N LYS A 48 -5.67 22.11 14.75
CA LYS A 48 -7.07 22.49 14.98
C LYS A 48 -7.28 23.95 14.61
N LYS A 49 -6.38 24.84 15.04
CA LYS A 49 -6.41 26.25 14.67
C LYS A 49 -6.18 26.45 13.16
N ILE A 50 -5.16 25.81 12.61
CA ILE A 50 -4.84 25.92 11.18
C ILE A 50 -6.00 25.37 10.32
N SER A 51 -6.66 24.29 10.76
CA SER A 51 -7.86 23.72 10.12
C SER A 51 -8.99 24.73 9.98
N GLY A 52 -9.27 25.50 11.05
CA GLY A 52 -10.27 26.57 11.01
C GLY A 52 -9.92 27.65 9.99
N LEU A 53 -8.65 28.09 9.97
CA LEU A 53 -8.16 29.11 9.02
C LEU A 53 -8.20 28.65 7.56
N MET A 54 -7.95 27.36 7.31
CA MET A 54 -7.92 26.79 5.97
C MET A 54 -9.26 26.24 5.48
N SER A 55 -10.30 26.21 6.33
CA SER A 55 -11.58 25.54 6.03
C SER A 55 -11.41 24.10 5.51
N ARG A 56 -10.39 23.40 6.04
CA ARG A 56 -10.05 22.01 5.70
C ARG A 56 -9.84 21.21 6.97
N SER A 57 -10.18 19.92 6.95
CA SER A 57 -10.11 19.08 8.15
C SER A 57 -8.70 19.07 8.76
N ASN A 58 -8.65 19.02 10.10
CA ASN A 58 -7.40 18.97 10.88
C ASN A 58 -6.45 17.87 10.36
N LEU A 59 -6.96 16.66 10.16
CA LEU A 59 -6.17 15.55 9.64
C LEU A 59 -5.61 15.85 8.24
N SER A 60 -6.40 16.47 7.36
CA SER A 60 -5.96 16.85 6.01
C SER A 60 -4.80 17.82 6.07
N VAL A 61 -4.90 18.86 6.89
CA VAL A 61 -3.88 19.91 7.07
C VAL A 61 -2.58 19.31 7.62
N ALA A 62 -2.66 18.50 8.68
CA ALA A 62 -1.49 17.86 9.28
C ALA A 62 -0.77 16.92 8.30
N MET A 63 -1.54 16.05 7.61
CA MET A 63 -0.98 15.18 6.58
C MET A 63 -0.36 16.01 5.45
N LYS A 64 -1.03 17.06 5.00
CA LYS A 64 -0.52 17.85 3.90
C LYS A 64 0.76 18.58 4.23
N PHE A 65 0.88 19.11 5.45
CA PHE A 65 2.13 19.73 5.89
C PHE A 65 3.27 18.71 5.94
N SER A 66 3.01 17.48 6.43
CA SER A 66 4.02 16.40 6.41
C SER A 66 4.51 16.05 5.00
N GLU A 67 3.65 16.21 3.97
CA GLU A 67 4.01 16.01 2.56
C GLU A 67 4.74 17.20 1.93
N ILE A 68 4.71 18.39 2.55
CA ILE A 68 5.34 19.62 2.01
C ILE A 68 6.77 19.80 2.55
N LYS A 69 7.17 19.03 3.56
CA LYS A 69 8.42 19.23 4.31
C LYS A 69 9.73 19.23 3.50
N SER A 70 9.72 18.80 2.24
CA SER A 70 10.94 18.75 1.41
C SER A 70 10.67 19.19 -0.03
N ALA A 71 11.74 19.56 -0.75
CA ALA A 71 11.75 19.75 -2.20
C ALA A 71 11.47 18.41 -2.90
N ILE A 72 10.22 17.96 -2.81
CA ILE A 72 9.80 16.64 -3.26
C ILE A 72 9.57 16.70 -4.75
N ASN A 73 10.27 15.82 -5.46
CA ASN A 73 10.02 15.58 -6.86
C ASN A 73 8.66 14.91 -7.02
N TYR A 74 7.81 15.51 -7.85
CA TYR A 74 6.59 14.90 -8.35
C TYR A 74 6.83 14.47 -9.80
N GLY A 75 6.36 13.28 -10.17
CA GLY A 75 6.57 12.72 -11.51
C GLY A 75 7.37 11.41 -11.52
N PRO A 76 7.81 10.95 -12.70
CA PRO A 76 8.52 9.69 -12.89
C PRO A 76 9.78 9.61 -12.02
N TRP A 77 10.12 8.40 -11.56
CA TRP A 77 11.35 8.15 -10.80
C TRP A 77 12.52 8.04 -11.75
N THR A 78 13.61 8.78 -11.48
CA THR A 78 14.86 8.60 -12.23
C THR A 78 15.55 7.30 -11.82
N LYS A 79 16.55 6.89 -12.60
CA LYS A 79 17.36 5.70 -12.28
C LYS A 79 18.14 5.91 -10.98
N GLU A 80 18.66 7.12 -10.79
CA GLU A 80 19.43 7.55 -9.62
C GLU A 80 18.56 7.53 -8.37
N GLU A 81 17.34 8.08 -8.42
CA GLU A 81 16.39 8.03 -7.31
C GLU A 81 16.02 6.59 -6.95
N THR A 82 15.80 5.75 -7.96
CA THR A 82 15.48 4.33 -7.76
C THR A 82 16.66 3.59 -7.10
N GLN A 83 17.91 3.89 -7.51
CA GLN A 83 19.10 3.30 -6.92
C GLN A 83 19.31 3.73 -5.46
N LYS A 84 19.11 5.02 -5.16
CA LYS A 84 19.17 5.54 -3.78
C LYS A 84 18.14 4.84 -2.89
N LEU A 85 16.91 4.67 -3.36
CA LEU A 85 15.88 3.92 -2.64
C LEU A 85 16.30 2.48 -2.35
N MET A 86 16.81 1.77 -3.37
CA MET A 86 17.26 0.39 -3.19
C MET A 86 18.41 0.29 -2.17
N ASN A 87 19.38 1.19 -2.24
CA ASN A 87 20.50 1.21 -1.30
C ASN A 87 20.02 1.50 0.13
N ALA A 88 19.17 2.51 0.31
CA ALA A 88 18.62 2.87 1.61
C ALA A 88 17.86 1.70 2.27
N VAL A 89 17.05 0.97 1.49
CA VAL A 89 16.33 -0.20 1.99
C VAL A 89 17.29 -1.36 2.31
N LYS A 90 18.27 -1.65 1.44
CA LYS A 90 19.29 -2.68 1.70
C LYS A 90 20.03 -2.42 3.02
N GLU A 91 20.42 -1.17 3.28
CA GLU A 91 21.11 -0.81 4.52
C GLU A 91 20.24 -1.03 5.76
N VAL A 92 18.97 -0.61 5.70
CA VAL A 92 18.02 -0.81 6.80
C VAL A 92 17.80 -2.30 7.08
N MET A 93 17.66 -3.12 6.04
CA MET A 93 17.52 -4.57 6.17
C MET A 93 18.78 -5.21 6.78
N LYS A 94 19.97 -4.85 6.28
CA LYS A 94 21.25 -5.33 6.83
C LYS A 94 21.40 -4.97 8.31
N ARG A 95 21.02 -3.75 8.71
CA ARG A 95 21.09 -3.30 10.11
C ARG A 95 20.17 -4.11 11.02
N LYS A 96 18.93 -4.38 10.57
CA LYS A 96 17.98 -5.21 11.32
C LYS A 96 18.47 -6.63 11.50
N LEU A 97 18.98 -7.26 10.43
CA LEU A 97 19.56 -8.61 10.49
C LEU A 97 20.72 -8.73 11.49
N LYS A 98 21.59 -7.71 11.54
CA LYS A 98 22.68 -7.65 12.53
C LYS A 98 22.19 -7.51 13.97
N THR A 99 21.03 -6.88 14.18
CA THR A 99 20.45 -6.67 15.51
C THR A 99 19.71 -7.92 15.99
N GLU A 100 19.07 -8.66 15.07
CA GLU A 100 18.33 -9.89 15.37
C GLU A 100 19.24 -11.12 15.55
N ASN A 101 20.44 -11.15 14.94
CA ASN A 101 21.40 -12.26 15.05
C ASN A 101 22.81 -11.80 15.47
N PRO A 102 23.05 -11.50 16.75
CA PRO A 102 24.37 -11.06 17.23
C PRO A 102 25.44 -12.17 17.28
N SER A 103 25.08 -13.46 17.16
CA SER A 103 25.96 -14.59 17.47
C SER A 103 26.57 -15.35 16.28
N SER A 104 26.44 -14.86 15.04
CA SER A 104 27.13 -15.45 13.87
C SER A 104 27.91 -14.40 13.08
N PRO A 105 29.14 -14.05 13.51
CA PRO A 105 29.95 -13.04 12.83
C PRO A 105 30.66 -13.53 11.55
N SER A 106 30.58 -14.82 11.19
CA SER A 106 31.61 -15.47 10.35
C SER A 106 31.20 -15.95 8.95
N SER A 107 29.98 -15.69 8.46
CA SER A 107 29.55 -16.24 7.15
C SER A 107 28.88 -15.26 6.20
N LEU A 108 29.06 -13.95 6.39
CA LEU A 108 28.41 -12.92 5.55
C LEU A 108 29.31 -12.28 4.50
N GLU A 109 30.58 -12.67 4.39
CA GLU A 109 31.49 -12.13 3.36
C GLU A 109 31.60 -13.02 2.10
N GLN A 110 31.07 -14.24 2.09
CA GLN A 110 31.32 -15.18 0.98
C GLN A 110 30.11 -15.99 0.47
N SER A 111 28.89 -15.52 0.67
CA SER A 111 27.78 -15.98 -0.15
C SER A 111 27.28 -14.83 -1.03
N ASN A 112 27.56 -14.91 -2.33
CA ASN A 112 26.89 -14.15 -3.41
C ASN A 112 25.37 -14.50 -3.51
N THR A 113 24.75 -14.83 -2.39
CA THR A 113 23.34 -15.16 -2.30
C THR A 113 22.67 -13.88 -1.83
N ASP A 114 22.25 -13.11 -2.82
CA ASP A 114 21.58 -11.81 -2.65
C ASP A 114 20.57 -11.90 -1.49
N PRO A 115 20.61 -11.01 -0.47
CA PRO A 115 19.71 -11.03 0.71
C PRO A 115 18.21 -10.87 0.41
N TRP A 116 17.85 -10.92 -0.88
CA TRP A 116 16.55 -10.67 -1.47
C TRP A 116 15.63 -11.90 -1.49
N ILE A 117 16.11 -13.06 -1.05
CA ILE A 117 15.46 -14.34 -1.39
C ILE A 117 14.35 -14.74 -0.41
N GLU A 118 14.35 -14.23 0.82
CA GLU A 118 13.24 -14.52 1.73
C GLU A 118 12.16 -13.45 1.59
N CYS A 119 11.19 -13.73 0.72
CA CYS A 119 9.99 -12.93 0.49
C CYS A 119 9.38 -12.41 1.81
N GLU A 120 9.38 -13.25 2.84
CA GLU A 120 8.86 -12.96 4.18
C GLU A 120 9.61 -11.82 4.90
N LYS A 121 10.94 -11.74 4.74
CA LYS A 121 11.78 -10.67 5.31
C LYS A 121 11.58 -9.33 4.61
N LEU A 122 11.09 -9.31 3.36
CA LEU A 122 10.79 -8.09 2.61
C LEU A 122 9.49 -7.42 3.06
N TYR A 123 8.63 -8.13 3.82
CA TYR A 123 7.37 -7.61 4.37
C TYR A 123 7.49 -7.01 5.78
N GLN A 124 8.69 -7.05 6.39
CA GLN A 124 8.90 -6.43 7.69
C GLN A 124 8.58 -4.93 7.65
N GLN A 125 8.10 -4.39 8.78
CA GLN A 125 7.83 -2.96 8.90
C GLN A 125 9.12 -2.14 8.74
N LEU A 126 9.31 -1.56 7.56
CA LEU A 126 10.45 -0.69 7.27
C LEU A 126 10.21 0.72 7.85
N PRO A 127 11.22 1.35 8.49
CA PRO A 127 11.18 2.75 8.93
C PRO A 127 11.22 3.69 7.71
N TRP A 128 10.07 3.89 7.07
CA TRP A 128 9.98 4.65 5.83
C TRP A 128 10.39 6.12 5.96
N THR A 129 10.28 6.70 7.16
CA THR A 129 10.77 8.05 7.45
C THR A 129 12.30 8.14 7.41
N GLU A 130 13.02 7.12 7.89
CA GLU A 130 14.47 7.04 7.76
C GLU A 130 14.87 6.89 6.29
N ILE A 131 14.16 6.04 5.55
CA ILE A 131 14.39 5.80 4.12
C ILE A 131 14.15 7.09 3.31
N GLU A 132 13.10 7.85 3.63
CA GLU A 132 12.84 9.17 3.05
C GLU A 132 14.03 10.10 3.23
N THR A 133 14.57 10.23 4.45
CA THR A 133 15.72 11.09 4.73
C THR A 133 16.94 10.70 3.89
N LYS A 134 17.19 9.39 3.70
CA LYS A 134 18.30 8.89 2.86
C LYS A 134 18.08 9.12 1.36
N VAL A 135 16.85 8.97 0.88
CA VAL A 135 16.50 9.22 -0.53
C VAL A 135 16.57 10.72 -0.84
N GLY A 136 16.12 11.56 0.08
CA GLY A 136 16.21 13.03 0.03
C GLY A 136 15.28 13.70 -0.98
N SER A 137 14.94 13.04 -2.09
CA SER A 137 14.15 13.62 -3.19
C SER A 137 12.66 13.27 -3.18
N ARG A 138 12.22 12.33 -2.33
CA ARG A 138 10.87 11.74 -2.34
C ARG A 138 10.33 11.54 -0.93
N TYR A 139 9.03 11.74 -0.75
CA TYR A 139 8.30 11.50 0.48
C TYR A 139 8.20 10.00 0.82
N TRP A 140 8.17 9.63 2.10
CA TRP A 140 8.17 8.23 2.52
C TRP A 140 7.07 7.35 1.88
N ARG A 141 5.88 7.92 1.61
CA ARG A 141 4.81 7.18 0.91
C ARG A 141 5.17 6.88 -0.54
N GLN A 142 5.84 7.82 -1.21
CA GLN A 142 6.34 7.60 -2.57
C GLN A 142 7.43 6.53 -2.55
N CYS A 143 8.35 6.58 -1.58
CA CYS A 143 9.37 5.55 -1.37
C CYS A 143 8.75 4.16 -1.17
N LYS A 144 7.75 4.05 -0.27
CA LYS A 144 7.02 2.81 -0.02
C LYS A 144 6.32 2.28 -1.27
N GLN A 145 5.63 3.15 -2.00
CA GLN A 145 4.92 2.78 -3.22
C GLN A 145 5.90 2.30 -4.32
N LYS A 146 7.00 3.04 -4.52
CA LYS A 146 8.03 2.67 -5.49
C LYS A 146 8.72 1.37 -5.11
N TRP A 147 9.02 1.16 -3.83
CA TRP A 147 9.60 -0.08 -3.32
C TRP A 147 8.70 -1.28 -3.62
N ASN A 148 7.40 -1.19 -3.35
CA ASN A 148 6.46 -2.26 -3.72
C ASN A 148 6.49 -2.57 -5.22
N SER A 149 6.65 -1.57 -6.08
CA SER A 149 6.81 -1.77 -7.52
C SER A 149 8.13 -2.46 -7.88
N VAL A 150 9.24 -2.09 -7.22
CA VAL A 150 10.55 -2.71 -7.41
C VAL A 150 10.51 -4.17 -6.95
N LEU A 151 9.94 -4.43 -5.77
CA LEU A 151 9.73 -5.78 -5.24
C LEU A 151 8.92 -6.64 -6.20
N THR A 152 7.76 -6.13 -6.64
CA THR A 152 6.91 -6.85 -7.60
C THR A 152 7.70 -7.17 -8.87
N SER A 153 8.41 -6.20 -9.44
CA SER A 153 9.19 -6.41 -10.66
C SER A 153 10.30 -7.45 -10.50
N LYS A 154 10.92 -7.52 -9.33
CA LYS A 154 11.98 -8.50 -9.05
C LYS A 154 11.43 -9.90 -8.87
N LEU A 155 10.36 -10.03 -8.09
CA LEU A 155 9.71 -11.31 -7.83
C LEU A 155 9.14 -11.92 -9.12
N THR A 156 8.52 -11.10 -9.97
CA THR A 156 8.02 -11.57 -11.26
C THR A 156 9.12 -11.69 -12.33
N LYS A 157 10.40 -11.49 -12.02
CA LYS A 157 11.53 -11.47 -12.98
C LYS A 157 11.26 -10.57 -14.20
N GLY A 158 10.52 -9.48 -14.01
CA GLY A 158 10.10 -8.57 -15.07
C GLY A 158 8.92 -9.04 -15.93
N GLN A 159 8.36 -10.23 -15.67
CA GLN A 159 7.19 -10.75 -16.38
C GLN A 159 5.94 -9.92 -16.08
N GLN A 160 5.16 -9.64 -17.14
CA GLN A 160 3.88 -8.95 -17.04
C GLN A 160 2.75 -9.94 -16.72
N LEU A 161 2.70 -10.42 -15.47
CA LEU A 161 1.74 -11.45 -15.04
C LEU A 161 0.26 -11.03 -15.18
N TYR A 162 -0.04 -9.73 -15.26
CA TYR A 162 -1.40 -9.20 -15.29
C TYR A 162 -1.74 -8.43 -16.57
N ARG A 163 -1.12 -8.77 -17.71
CA ARG A 163 -1.41 -8.18 -19.03
C ARG A 163 -1.80 -9.27 -20.03
N GLY A 164 -2.70 -8.95 -20.97
CA GLY A 164 -3.13 -9.86 -22.03
C GLY A 164 -3.76 -11.15 -21.49
N THR A 165 -3.51 -12.26 -22.17
CA THR A 165 -3.97 -13.62 -21.82
C THR A 165 -3.48 -14.06 -20.43
N ASN A 166 -2.22 -13.75 -20.08
CA ASN A 166 -1.68 -14.01 -18.75
C ASN A 166 -2.46 -13.29 -17.64
N GLY A 167 -2.91 -12.06 -17.91
CA GLY A 167 -3.74 -11.30 -16.99
C GLY A 167 -5.17 -11.80 -16.86
N LEU A 168 -5.73 -12.40 -17.91
CA LEU A 168 -7.01 -13.11 -17.82
C LEU A 168 -6.85 -14.37 -16.97
N ARG A 169 -5.83 -15.20 -17.25
CA ARG A 169 -5.52 -16.41 -16.47
C ARG A 169 -5.27 -16.10 -15.00
N ALA A 170 -4.52 -15.04 -14.67
CA ALA A 170 -4.28 -14.62 -13.30
C ALA A 170 -5.57 -14.20 -12.57
N LYS A 171 -6.52 -13.54 -13.26
CA LYS A 171 -7.83 -13.20 -12.68
C LYS A 171 -8.69 -14.43 -12.43
N ILE A 172 -8.74 -15.35 -13.40
CA ILE A 172 -9.48 -16.62 -13.31
C ILE A 172 -8.95 -17.42 -12.12
N ASN A 173 -7.63 -17.62 -12.04
CA ASN A 173 -6.99 -18.34 -10.94
C ASN A 173 -7.26 -17.67 -9.59
N LEU A 174 -7.17 -16.33 -9.52
CA LEU A 174 -7.46 -15.59 -8.29
C LEU A 174 -8.92 -15.81 -7.81
N ILE A 175 -9.89 -15.76 -8.73
CA ILE A 175 -11.30 -15.99 -8.39
C ILE A 175 -11.51 -17.43 -7.90
N LYS A 176 -11.00 -18.42 -8.63
CA LYS A 176 -11.15 -19.85 -8.26
C LYS A 176 -10.57 -20.13 -6.87
N ARG A 177 -9.33 -19.69 -6.63
CA ARG A 177 -8.68 -19.88 -5.33
C ARG A 177 -9.38 -19.14 -4.19
N LEU A 178 -9.86 -17.91 -4.42
CA LEU A 178 -10.63 -17.19 -3.41
C LEU A 178 -11.95 -17.92 -3.08
N TYR A 179 -12.62 -18.48 -4.07
CA TYR A 179 -13.84 -19.26 -3.84
C TYR A 179 -13.58 -20.54 -3.04
N GLU A 180 -12.47 -21.23 -3.33
CA GLU A 180 -12.04 -22.43 -2.59
C GLU A 180 -11.77 -22.17 -1.10
N THR A 181 -11.29 -20.96 -0.74
CA THR A 181 -11.05 -20.62 0.68
C THR A 181 -12.31 -20.57 1.53
N LYS A 182 -13.50 -20.40 0.93
CA LYS A 182 -14.80 -20.25 1.63
C LYS A 182 -14.78 -19.23 2.78
N ALA A 183 -13.92 -18.22 2.69
CA ALA A 183 -13.76 -17.21 3.72
C ALA A 183 -14.98 -16.27 3.76
N GLU A 184 -15.46 -15.95 4.96
CA GLU A 184 -16.56 -15.02 5.17
C GLU A 184 -16.07 -13.57 5.27
N ASP A 185 -14.79 -13.36 5.60
CA ASP A 185 -14.14 -12.07 5.62
C ASP A 185 -12.74 -12.08 4.97
N ALA A 186 -12.32 -10.92 4.48
CA ALA A 186 -11.01 -10.74 3.87
C ALA A 186 -9.83 -10.99 4.83
N SER A 187 -10.05 -10.94 6.15
CA SER A 187 -9.03 -11.24 7.17
C SER A 187 -8.79 -12.74 7.37
N GLU A 188 -9.75 -13.59 7.01
CA GLU A 188 -9.64 -15.05 7.09
C GLU A 188 -8.87 -15.64 5.90
N VAL A 189 -8.77 -14.85 4.82
CA VAL A 189 -8.05 -15.26 3.61
C VAL A 189 -6.54 -15.27 3.85
N ASN A 190 -5.91 -16.44 3.64
CA ASN A 190 -4.45 -16.54 3.58
C ASN A 190 -3.93 -15.95 2.26
N TRP A 191 -3.69 -14.64 2.27
CA TRP A 191 -3.20 -13.90 1.09
C TRP A 191 -1.79 -14.30 0.66
N ASP A 192 -0.99 -14.90 1.55
CA ASP A 192 0.38 -15.31 1.26
C ASP A 192 0.38 -16.60 0.43
N GLU A 193 -0.50 -17.56 0.74
CA GLU A 193 -0.72 -18.76 -0.08
C GLU A 193 -1.24 -18.42 -1.49
N LEU A 194 -2.22 -17.51 -1.56
CA LEU A 194 -2.71 -16.97 -2.84
C LEU A 194 -1.62 -16.26 -3.64
N SER A 195 -0.67 -15.62 -2.95
CA SER A 195 0.46 -14.92 -3.56
C SER A 195 1.36 -15.88 -4.34
N SER A 196 1.67 -17.03 -3.75
CA SER A 196 2.47 -18.07 -4.41
C SER A 196 1.73 -18.70 -5.58
N ALA A 197 0.44 -18.98 -5.43
CA ALA A 197 -0.38 -19.59 -6.49
C ALA A 197 -0.55 -18.73 -7.75
N ILE A 198 -0.31 -17.41 -7.67
CA ILE A 198 -0.51 -16.45 -8.76
C ILE A 198 0.83 -15.90 -9.31
N GLY A 199 1.93 -16.58 -9.02
CA GLY A 199 3.27 -16.28 -9.56
C GLY A 199 4.16 -15.51 -8.60
N ASP A 200 4.16 -15.91 -7.32
CA ASP A 200 5.04 -15.41 -6.25
C ASP A 200 5.06 -13.88 -6.14
N VAL A 201 3.88 -13.26 -6.14
CA VAL A 201 3.72 -11.81 -6.08
C VAL A 201 3.42 -11.32 -4.66
N PRO A 202 3.75 -10.08 -4.29
CA PRO A 202 3.46 -9.58 -2.94
C PRO A 202 1.99 -9.72 -2.51
N ARG A 203 1.72 -10.09 -1.25
CA ARG A 203 0.34 -10.14 -0.70
C ARG A 203 -0.45 -8.85 -0.96
N THR A 204 0.20 -7.70 -0.81
CA THR A 204 -0.41 -6.39 -1.07
C THR A 204 -0.75 -6.19 -2.55
N TYR A 205 0.01 -6.82 -3.43
CA TYR A 205 -0.24 -6.81 -4.87
C TYR A 205 -1.48 -7.64 -5.18
N VAL A 206 -1.60 -8.87 -4.64
CA VAL A 206 -2.81 -9.71 -4.78
C VAL A 206 -4.04 -8.98 -4.24
N GLN A 207 -3.97 -8.42 -3.03
CA GLN A 207 -5.05 -7.66 -2.42
C GLN A 207 -5.47 -6.45 -3.28
N ALA A 208 -4.50 -5.74 -3.87
CA ALA A 208 -4.78 -4.62 -4.77
C ALA A 208 -5.44 -5.09 -6.08
N LYS A 209 -5.07 -6.26 -6.61
CA LYS A 209 -5.70 -6.86 -7.80
C LYS A 209 -7.11 -7.33 -7.52
N PHE A 210 -7.32 -8.02 -6.40
CA PHE A 210 -8.65 -8.38 -5.93
C PHE A 210 -9.53 -7.15 -5.74
N TYR A 211 -9.03 -6.10 -5.06
CA TYR A 211 -9.80 -4.87 -4.87
C TYR A 211 -10.23 -4.24 -6.20
N ARG A 212 -9.33 -4.17 -7.19
CA ARG A 212 -9.67 -3.65 -8.52
C ARG A 212 -10.72 -4.50 -9.21
N LEU A 213 -10.56 -5.83 -9.18
CA LEU A 213 -11.51 -6.78 -9.76
C LEU A 213 -12.90 -6.64 -9.12
N LYS A 214 -12.95 -6.56 -7.79
CA LYS A 214 -14.18 -6.32 -7.03
C LYS A 214 -14.87 -5.03 -7.47
N VAL A 215 -14.14 -3.92 -7.51
CA VAL A 215 -14.73 -2.60 -7.83
C VAL A 215 -15.16 -2.49 -9.29
N SER A 216 -14.44 -3.13 -10.22
CA SER A 216 -14.76 -3.06 -11.65
C SER A 216 -15.87 -4.02 -12.08
N SER A 217 -16.00 -5.17 -11.41
CA SER A 217 -16.83 -6.27 -11.89
C SER A 217 -18.09 -6.49 -11.08
N VAL A 218 -18.11 -6.12 -9.79
CA VAL A 218 -19.23 -6.44 -8.88
C VAL A 218 -20.14 -5.21 -8.71
N PRO A 219 -21.38 -5.25 -9.22
CA PRO A 219 -22.36 -4.18 -9.03
C PRO A 219 -22.68 -3.98 -7.55
N LEU A 220 -22.81 -2.72 -7.13
CA LEU A 220 -23.20 -2.35 -5.77
C LEU A 220 -22.38 -3.03 -4.66
N TRP A 221 -21.10 -3.36 -4.91
CA TRP A 221 -20.23 -4.11 -4.00
C TRP A 221 -20.15 -3.58 -2.56
N LYS A 222 -20.48 -2.29 -2.33
CA LYS A 222 -20.53 -1.69 -1.00
C LYS A 222 -21.68 -2.19 -0.12
N ARG A 223 -22.71 -2.79 -0.73
CA ARG A 223 -23.89 -3.36 -0.05
C ARG A 223 -23.84 -4.88 0.04
N LYS A 224 -22.75 -5.49 -0.43
CA LYS A 224 -22.53 -6.94 -0.41
C LYS A 224 -21.51 -7.30 0.66
N THR A 225 -21.71 -8.45 1.28
CA THR A 225 -20.75 -9.14 2.14
C THR A 225 -19.56 -9.65 1.30
N PHE A 226 -18.50 -10.07 1.97
CA PHE A 226 -17.33 -10.59 1.27
C PHE A 226 -17.66 -11.90 0.53
N SER A 227 -18.39 -12.83 1.15
CA SER A 227 -18.87 -14.06 0.51
C SER A 227 -19.71 -13.77 -0.74
N GLU A 228 -20.75 -12.91 -0.64
CA GLU A 228 -21.58 -12.53 -1.79
C GLU A 228 -20.78 -11.90 -2.94
N ILE A 229 -19.66 -11.22 -2.63
CA ILE A 229 -18.76 -10.66 -3.64
C ILE A 229 -17.97 -11.78 -4.33
N ILE A 230 -17.46 -12.75 -3.57
CA ILE A 230 -16.72 -13.89 -4.12
C ILE A 230 -17.64 -14.78 -4.96
N ASP A 231 -18.85 -15.07 -4.46
CA ASP A 231 -19.87 -15.84 -5.18
C ASP A 231 -20.23 -15.18 -6.51
N TYR A 232 -20.50 -13.87 -6.50
CA TYR A 232 -20.76 -13.14 -7.75
C TYR A 232 -19.59 -13.22 -8.72
N LEU A 233 -18.35 -13.06 -8.22
CA LEU A 233 -17.16 -13.16 -9.06
C LEU A 233 -17.00 -14.56 -9.66
N TYR A 234 -17.33 -15.61 -8.91
CA TYR A 234 -17.24 -17.00 -9.36
C TYR A 234 -18.38 -17.37 -10.32
N GLU A 235 -19.63 -17.03 -10.01
CA GLU A 235 -20.78 -17.46 -10.80
C GLU A 235 -21.00 -16.63 -12.06
N LYS A 236 -20.73 -15.32 -11.99
CA LYS A 236 -21.03 -14.39 -13.09
C LYS A 236 -19.78 -13.95 -13.82
N LYS A 237 -18.74 -13.56 -13.08
CA LYS A 237 -17.55 -12.97 -13.72
C LYS A 237 -16.57 -14.00 -14.26
N LEU A 238 -16.43 -15.15 -13.61
CA LEU A 238 -15.51 -16.21 -14.03
C LEU A 238 -15.84 -16.75 -15.42
N PRO A 239 -17.10 -17.12 -15.76
CA PRO A 239 -17.42 -17.62 -17.10
C PRO A 239 -17.10 -16.60 -18.20
N GLU A 240 -17.46 -15.32 -18.00
CA GLU A 240 -17.13 -14.26 -18.96
C GLU A 240 -15.62 -14.06 -19.19
N LEU A 241 -14.80 -14.38 -18.19
CA LEU A 241 -13.34 -14.28 -18.30
C LEU A 241 -12.77 -15.52 -18.99
N GLU A 242 -13.34 -16.69 -18.76
CA GLU A 242 -12.97 -17.94 -19.41
C GLU A 242 -13.32 -17.95 -20.90
N GLU A 243 -14.48 -17.40 -21.28
CA GLU A 243 -14.87 -17.23 -22.69
C GLU A 243 -13.94 -16.30 -23.48
N LYS A 244 -13.26 -15.39 -22.78
CA LYS A 244 -12.34 -14.39 -23.39
C LYS A 244 -10.90 -14.85 -23.45
N LEU A 245 -10.57 -15.98 -22.83
CA LEU A 245 -9.22 -16.53 -22.74
C LEU A 245 -8.90 -17.37 -23.99
#